data_AF-A0A1B8YDA3-F1
#
_entry.id   AF-A0A1B8YDA3-F1
#
_cell.length_a   1.000
_cell.length_b   1.000
_cell.length_c   1.000
_cell.angle_alpha   90.00
_cell.angle_beta   90.00
_cell.angle_gamma   90.00
#
_symmetry.space_group_name_H-M   'P 1'
#
loop_
_entity.id
_entity.type
_entity.pdbx_description
1 polymer ?
#
loop_
_entity_poly.entity_id
_entity_poly.type
_entity_poly.pdbx_seq_one_letter_code
_entity_poly.pdbx_strand_id
1 'polypeptide(L)'
;MRRILFVALSVMFLAGCPSLPPEQPEPPTPVVPVTPSEKPTPPSEKVPELPKMRAIDWESTVQPLVEQLVKAHGLENGKLLLVDTVKNNTNGALQTMQATDALRQAVSSKHVFELVPQNQVQSARQSLGLSEEDSLGLRSKAVGLARYLNADYVLYSIVSGNSDKRDIVMQLMLVQTGEILWSGHGDVK
;
A
#
# COMPACT_ATOMS: atom_id res chain seq x y z
N MET A 1 36.13 47.42 -0.84
CA MET A 1 35.89 48.83 -1.22
C MET A 1 34.69 48.90 -2.16
N ARG A 2 33.71 49.76 -1.82
CA ARG A 2 32.78 50.53 -2.69
C ARG A 2 32.26 49.84 -3.97
N ARG A 3 30.94 49.69 -4.18
CA ARG A 3 29.95 50.77 -4.45
C ARG A 3 28.54 50.23 -4.11
N ILE A 4 27.83 50.74 -3.09
CA ILE A 4 26.78 51.79 -3.14
C ILE A 4 25.71 51.48 -4.20
N LEU A 5 24.55 50.90 -3.82
CA LEU A 5 23.31 51.50 -3.28
C LEU A 5 22.40 52.17 -4.34
N PHE A 6 21.08 52.07 -4.09
CA PHE A 6 19.91 52.71 -4.75
C PHE A 6 19.22 51.87 -5.84
N VAL A 7 17.99 51.35 -5.66
CA VAL A 7 16.62 51.98 -5.78
C VAL A 7 15.84 51.02 -6.71
N ALA A 8 14.55 50.68 -6.60
CA ALA A 8 13.43 51.11 -5.79
C ALA A 8 12.42 49.95 -5.65
N LEU A 9 11.69 50.01 -4.53
CA LEU A 9 10.26 49.77 -4.37
C LEU A 9 9.46 49.54 -5.67
N SER A 10 8.80 48.38 -5.80
CA SER A 10 7.58 48.25 -6.61
C SER A 10 6.61 47.28 -5.95
N VAL A 11 5.46 47.84 -5.63
CA VAL A 11 4.33 47.29 -4.88
C VAL A 11 3.34 46.67 -5.86
N MET A 12 2.72 45.56 -5.42
CA MET A 12 1.45 44.97 -5.88
C MET A 12 1.32 44.57 -7.35
N PHE A 13 0.90 43.33 -7.58
CA PHE A 13 -0.41 43.05 -8.21
C PHE A 13 -0.81 41.60 -7.85
N LEU A 14 -1.58 41.46 -6.77
CA LEU A 14 -2.37 40.26 -6.51
C LEU A 14 -3.51 40.24 -7.53
N ALA A 15 -3.40 39.36 -8.54
CA ALA A 15 -4.50 39.04 -9.43
C ALA A 15 -5.50 38.14 -8.69
N GLY A 16 -6.40 38.78 -7.92
CA GLY A 16 -7.59 38.13 -7.38
C GLY A 16 -8.61 37.85 -8.48
N CYS A 17 -9.18 36.65 -8.44
CA CYS A 17 -10.33 36.26 -9.26
C CYS A 17 -11.49 37.24 -9.07
N PRO A 18 -12.24 37.61 -10.12
CA PRO A 18 -13.42 38.45 -9.96
C PRO A 18 -14.49 37.71 -9.14
N SER A 19 -14.77 38.23 -7.96
CA SER A 19 -15.93 37.91 -7.15
C SER A 19 -17.19 38.41 -7.85
N LEU A 20 -18.15 37.52 -8.09
CA LEU A 20 -19.50 37.86 -8.55
C LEU A 20 -20.20 38.76 -7.50
N PRO A 21 -21.06 39.71 -7.92
CA PRO A 21 -21.81 40.56 -6.99
C PRO A 21 -22.70 39.74 -6.06
N PRO A 22 -22.92 40.16 -4.80
CA PRO A 22 -23.91 39.53 -3.94
C PRO A 22 -25.31 39.86 -4.46
N GLU A 23 -26.09 38.84 -4.76
CA GLU A 23 -27.51 38.98 -5.05
C GLU A 23 -28.25 39.33 -3.76
N GLN A 24 -28.98 40.44 -3.78
CA GLN A 24 -29.71 40.98 -2.65
C GLN A 24 -30.89 40.04 -2.29
N PRO A 25 -31.13 39.70 -1.00
CA PRO A 25 -32.29 38.89 -0.64
C PRO A 25 -33.57 39.70 -0.83
N GLU A 26 -34.47 39.23 -1.69
CA GLU A 26 -35.86 39.71 -1.72
C GLU A 26 -36.64 39.25 -0.46
N PRO A 27 -37.60 40.05 0.00
CA PRO A 27 -38.33 39.79 1.24
C PRO A 27 -39.18 38.52 1.14
N PRO A 28 -39.29 37.73 2.23
CA PRO A 28 -40.04 36.48 2.20
C PRO A 28 -41.53 36.76 2.08
N THR A 29 -42.15 36.31 0.99
CA THR A 29 -43.61 36.15 0.93
C THR A 29 -44.02 34.89 1.69
N PRO A 30 -45.16 34.88 2.42
CA PRO A 30 -45.56 33.74 3.24
C PRO A 30 -45.84 32.51 2.36
N VAL A 31 -45.06 31.46 2.55
CA VAL A 31 -45.27 30.16 1.89
C VAL A 31 -46.47 29.48 2.55
N VAL A 32 -47.60 29.44 1.84
CA VAL A 32 -48.69 28.50 2.15
C VAL A 32 -48.21 27.08 1.78
N PRO A 33 -48.35 26.05 2.62
CA PRO A 33 -47.83 24.72 2.31
C PRO A 33 -48.67 24.08 1.20
N VAL A 34 -48.10 24.00 0.00
CA VAL A 34 -48.56 23.06 -1.03
C VAL A 34 -47.65 21.84 -0.98
N THR A 35 -48.21 20.74 -0.46
CA THR A 35 -47.62 19.41 -0.48
C THR A 35 -47.17 19.06 -1.91
N PRO A 36 -45.86 18.90 -2.17
CA PRO A 36 -45.41 18.44 -3.48
C PRO A 36 -45.76 16.96 -3.64
N SER A 37 -46.61 16.66 -4.62
CA SER A 37 -46.88 15.30 -5.06
C SER A 37 -45.56 14.57 -5.38
N GLU A 38 -45.39 13.41 -4.77
CA GLU A 38 -44.30 12.47 -4.98
C GLU A 38 -44.27 12.06 -6.47
N LYS A 39 -43.31 12.58 -7.23
CA LYS A 39 -43.02 12.07 -8.58
C LYS A 39 -42.45 10.66 -8.43
N PRO A 40 -42.92 9.68 -9.22
CA PRO A 40 -42.31 8.35 -9.23
C PRO A 40 -40.84 8.45 -9.63
N THR A 41 -39.94 8.05 -8.73
CA THR A 41 -38.52 7.91 -9.01
C THR A 41 -38.36 6.88 -10.13
N PRO A 42 -37.60 7.15 -11.21
CA PRO A 42 -37.31 6.14 -12.21
C PRO A 42 -36.65 4.93 -11.53
N PRO A 43 -36.88 3.69 -12.02
CA PRO A 43 -36.26 2.51 -11.44
C PRO A 43 -34.76 2.70 -11.40
N SER A 44 -34.16 2.59 -10.20
CA SER A 44 -32.71 2.59 -10.06
C SER A 44 -32.15 1.44 -10.90
N GLU A 45 -31.42 1.79 -11.95
CA GLU A 45 -30.66 0.84 -12.74
C GLU A 45 -29.70 0.12 -11.78
N LYS A 46 -29.98 -1.16 -11.50
CA LYS A 46 -29.13 -1.98 -10.62
C LYS A 46 -27.76 -2.05 -11.26
N VAL A 47 -26.83 -1.24 -10.75
CA VAL A 47 -25.40 -1.44 -10.99
C VAL A 47 -25.10 -2.89 -10.60
N PRO A 48 -24.52 -3.71 -11.50
CA PRO A 48 -24.18 -5.09 -11.16
C PRO A 48 -23.31 -5.11 -9.90
N GLU A 49 -23.73 -5.85 -8.87
CA GLU A 49 -22.95 -6.00 -7.65
C GLU A 49 -21.62 -6.70 -8.01
N LEU A 50 -20.50 -6.05 -7.68
CA LEU A 50 -19.16 -6.55 -8.03
C LEU A 50 -18.99 -7.98 -7.47
N PRO A 51 -18.45 -8.93 -8.25
CA PRO A 51 -18.25 -10.31 -7.77
C PRO A 51 -17.48 -10.32 -6.45
N LYS A 52 -18.07 -10.89 -5.40
CA LYS A 52 -17.43 -11.03 -4.08
C LYS A 52 -16.24 -11.97 -4.21
N MET A 53 -15.04 -11.45 -3.99
CA MET A 53 -13.83 -12.26 -3.93
C MET A 53 -13.93 -13.27 -2.77
N ARG A 54 -13.47 -14.51 -3.00
CA ARG A 54 -13.42 -15.53 -1.94
C ARG A 54 -12.44 -15.10 -0.85
N ALA A 55 -12.85 -15.22 0.41
CA ALA A 55 -11.94 -15.05 1.55
C ALA A 55 -10.95 -16.21 1.59
N ILE A 56 -9.68 -15.89 1.84
CA ILE A 56 -8.56 -16.84 1.91
C ILE A 56 -8.04 -16.80 3.35
N ASP A 57 -7.77 -17.97 3.93
CA ASP A 57 -7.17 -18.04 5.27
C ASP A 57 -5.65 -17.87 5.17
N TRP A 58 -5.25 -16.60 5.07
CA TRP A 58 -3.84 -16.24 4.98
C TRP A 58 -3.04 -16.62 6.22
N GLU A 59 -3.64 -16.56 7.40
CA GLU A 59 -2.94 -16.86 8.65
C GLU A 59 -2.48 -18.32 8.69
N SER A 60 -3.39 -19.27 8.41
CA SER A 60 -3.06 -20.70 8.37
C SER A 60 -2.04 -21.05 7.27
N THR A 61 -1.99 -20.25 6.22
CA THR A 61 -1.05 -20.40 5.10
C THR A 61 0.35 -19.93 5.48
N VAL A 62 0.49 -18.76 6.12
CA VAL A 62 1.80 -18.12 6.35
C VAL A 62 2.45 -18.54 7.67
N GLN A 63 1.69 -18.89 8.71
CA GLN A 63 2.24 -19.31 10.01
C GLN A 63 3.32 -20.41 9.91
N PRO A 64 3.06 -21.57 9.26
CA PRO A 64 4.06 -22.65 9.21
C PRO A 64 5.32 -22.24 8.44
N LEU A 65 5.20 -21.34 7.47
CA LEU A 65 6.34 -20.81 6.72
C LEU A 65 7.18 -19.86 7.58
N VAL A 66 6.53 -18.98 8.35
CA VAL A 66 7.22 -18.08 9.28
C VAL A 66 7.91 -18.86 10.40
N GLU A 67 7.33 -19.98 10.85
CA GLU A 67 7.97 -20.87 11.83
C GLU A 67 9.24 -21.54 11.32
N GLN A 68 9.30 -21.84 10.02
CA GLN A 68 10.52 -22.32 9.37
C GLN A 68 11.51 -21.19 9.15
N LEU A 69 11.03 -20.02 8.71
CA LEU A 69 11.82 -18.81 8.48
C LEU A 69 12.67 -18.47 9.70
N VAL A 70 12.07 -18.36 10.89
CA VAL A 70 12.78 -17.95 12.11
C VAL A 70 13.77 -18.99 12.65
N LYS A 71 13.79 -20.19 12.06
CA LYS A 71 14.77 -21.25 12.37
C LYS A 71 15.87 -21.35 11.32
N ALA A 72 15.88 -20.48 10.31
CA ALA A 72 16.91 -20.49 9.28
C ALA A 72 18.30 -20.20 9.87
N HIS A 73 19.31 -20.80 9.26
CA HIS A 73 20.70 -20.58 9.64
C HIS A 73 21.18 -19.19 9.18
N GLY A 74 22.06 -18.56 9.95
CA GLY A 74 22.66 -17.27 9.59
C GLY A 74 21.76 -16.06 9.83
N LEU A 75 20.66 -16.23 10.59
CA LEU A 75 19.84 -15.12 11.05
C LEU A 75 20.46 -14.43 12.25
N GLU A 76 20.41 -13.10 12.23
CA GLU A 76 20.72 -12.24 13.37
C GLU A 76 19.41 -11.67 13.94
N ASN A 77 19.22 -11.81 15.26
CA ASN A 77 18.03 -11.30 15.95
C ASN A 77 18.03 -9.76 16.03
N GLY A 78 16.84 -9.16 16.02
CA GLY A 78 16.66 -7.71 16.18
C GLY A 78 17.05 -6.89 14.95
N LYS A 79 17.38 -7.54 13.83
CA LYS A 79 17.66 -6.86 12.57
C LYS A 79 16.38 -6.38 11.90
N LEU A 80 16.54 -5.33 11.10
CA LEU A 80 15.43 -4.69 10.43
C LEU A 80 15.04 -5.46 9.17
N LEU A 81 13.81 -5.93 9.12
CA LEU A 81 13.24 -6.70 8.02
C LEU A 81 12.22 -5.87 7.25
N LEU A 82 12.44 -5.76 5.94
CA LEU A 82 11.45 -5.31 4.99
C LEU A 82 10.61 -6.52 4.52
N VAL A 83 9.31 -6.50 4.81
CA VAL A 83 8.37 -7.43 4.19
C VAL A 83 7.83 -6.79 2.91
N ASP A 84 8.15 -7.37 1.76
CA ASP A 84 7.63 -6.91 0.47
C ASP A 84 6.15 -7.27 0.32
N THR A 85 5.46 -6.58 -0.59
CA THR A 85 4.07 -6.89 -0.94
C THR A 85 4.00 -8.26 -1.61
N VAL A 86 3.06 -9.09 -1.18
CA VAL A 86 2.83 -10.42 -1.77
C VAL A 86 2.52 -10.26 -3.26
N LYS A 87 3.33 -10.91 -4.11
CA LYS A 87 3.11 -10.90 -5.55
C LYS A 87 1.99 -11.87 -5.93
N ASN A 88 0.99 -11.37 -6.66
CA ASN A 88 0.01 -12.24 -7.32
C ASN A 88 0.53 -12.65 -8.71
N ASN A 89 0.80 -13.95 -8.87
CA ASN A 89 1.19 -14.59 -10.12
C ASN A 89 0.20 -15.73 -10.46
N THR A 90 -1.05 -15.61 -10.01
CA THR A 90 -2.14 -16.52 -10.35
C THR A 90 -2.88 -16.05 -11.61
N ASN A 91 -3.81 -16.87 -12.11
CA ASN A 91 -4.70 -16.50 -13.20
C ASN A 91 -5.94 -15.67 -12.78
N GLY A 92 -5.99 -15.17 -11.54
CA GLY A 92 -7.14 -14.43 -11.01
C GLY A 92 -6.77 -13.29 -10.07
N ALA A 93 -7.77 -12.51 -9.64
CA ALA A 93 -7.57 -11.46 -8.66
C ALA A 93 -7.34 -12.05 -7.25
N LEU A 94 -6.44 -11.40 -6.50
CA LEU A 94 -6.04 -11.81 -5.16
C LEU A 94 -5.89 -10.57 -4.28
N GLN A 95 -6.38 -10.64 -3.04
CA GLN A 95 -6.22 -9.56 -2.07
C GLN A 95 -4.83 -9.62 -1.44
N THR A 96 -3.82 -9.22 -2.22
CA THR A 96 -2.39 -9.30 -1.84
C THR A 96 -2.05 -8.48 -0.60
N MET A 97 -2.75 -7.37 -0.36
CA MET A 97 -2.57 -6.58 0.87
C MET A 97 -2.96 -7.35 2.12
N GLN A 98 -4.07 -8.09 2.10
CA GLN A 98 -4.45 -8.95 3.23
C GLN A 98 -3.44 -10.06 3.47
N ALA A 99 -2.92 -10.66 2.39
CA ALA A 99 -1.85 -11.65 2.48
C ALA A 99 -0.57 -11.04 3.10
N THR A 100 -0.23 -9.82 2.69
CA THR A 100 0.94 -9.08 3.19
C THR A 100 0.78 -8.73 4.67
N ASP A 101 -0.41 -8.26 5.09
CA ASP A 101 -0.69 -7.94 6.48
C ASP A 101 -0.65 -9.19 7.37
N ALA A 102 -1.25 -10.30 6.92
CA ALA A 102 -1.16 -11.58 7.62
C ALA A 102 0.29 -12.05 7.76
N LEU A 103 1.11 -11.91 6.71
CA LEU A 103 2.52 -12.24 6.75
C LEU A 103 3.29 -11.35 7.74
N ARG A 104 3.08 -10.03 7.70
CA ARG A 104 3.69 -9.07 8.63
C ARG A 104 3.32 -9.39 10.08
N GLN A 105 2.05 -9.69 10.34
CA GLN A 105 1.57 -10.06 11.67
C GLN A 105 2.23 -11.36 12.16
N ALA A 106 2.28 -12.39 11.30
CA ALA A 106 2.91 -13.66 11.63
C ALA A 106 4.40 -13.47 11.95
N VAL A 107 5.14 -12.69 11.15
CA VAL A 107 6.56 -12.40 11.41
C VAL A 107 6.74 -11.59 12.70
N SER A 108 5.95 -10.54 12.90
CA SER A 108 6.01 -9.70 14.11
C SER A 108 5.80 -10.51 15.39
N SER A 109 4.93 -11.53 15.35
CA SER A 109 4.61 -12.37 16.51
C SER A 109 5.77 -13.23 17.01
N LYS A 110 6.79 -13.46 16.17
CA LYS A 110 7.95 -14.28 16.54
C LYS A 110 9.04 -13.50 17.25
N HIS A 111 9.01 -12.17 17.22
CA HIS A 111 9.99 -11.28 17.87
C HIS A 111 11.47 -11.53 17.49
N VAL A 112 11.72 -12.11 16.31
CA VAL A 112 13.07 -12.35 15.78
C VAL A 112 13.59 -11.15 14.96
N PHE A 113 12.69 -10.46 14.26
CA PHE A 113 13.01 -9.31 13.43
C PHE A 113 12.30 -8.05 13.94
N GLU A 114 12.93 -6.90 13.75
CA GLU A 114 12.24 -5.62 13.78
C GLU A 114 11.62 -5.38 12.40
N LEU A 115 10.35 -5.00 12.32
CA LEU A 115 9.71 -4.76 11.04
C LEU A 115 9.79 -3.30 10.63
N VAL A 116 10.13 -3.05 9.36
CA VAL A 116 9.94 -1.71 8.80
C VAL A 116 8.45 -1.35 8.86
N PRO A 117 8.06 -0.21 9.46
CA PRO A 117 6.67 0.21 9.55
C PRO A 117 6.04 0.42 8.16
N GLN A 118 4.80 0.00 7.98
CA GLN A 118 4.14 0.00 6.68
C GLN A 118 4.03 1.40 6.07
N ASN A 119 3.77 2.43 6.88
CA ASN A 119 3.75 3.82 6.44
C ASN A 119 5.11 4.27 5.87
N GLN A 120 6.22 3.86 6.50
CA GLN A 120 7.56 4.17 5.99
C GLN A 120 7.83 3.46 4.65
N VAL A 121 7.39 2.21 4.50
CA VAL A 121 7.49 1.48 3.23
C VAL A 121 6.76 2.23 2.11
N GLN A 122 5.53 2.69 2.36
CA GLN A 122 4.76 3.42 1.34
C GLN A 122 5.40 4.76 0.97
N SER A 123 5.83 5.56 1.96
CA SER A 123 6.52 6.83 1.69
C SER A 123 7.83 6.63 0.92
N ALA A 124 8.58 5.57 1.23
CA ALA A 124 9.81 5.23 0.50
C ALA A 124 9.51 4.78 -0.94
N ARG A 125 8.48 3.98 -1.16
CA ARG A 125 8.07 3.56 -2.52
C ARG A 125 7.66 4.76 -3.36
N GLN A 126 6.85 5.67 -2.81
CA GLN A 126 6.46 6.91 -3.48
C GLN A 126 7.68 7.77 -3.84
N SER A 127 8.64 7.90 -2.92
CA SER A 127 9.89 8.64 -3.15
C SER A 127 10.77 8.04 -4.25
N LEU A 128 10.66 6.72 -4.45
CA LEU A 128 11.39 5.98 -5.48
C LEU A 128 10.57 5.76 -6.78
N GLY A 129 9.36 6.34 -6.88
CA GLY A 129 8.48 6.17 -8.03
C GLY A 129 7.96 4.74 -8.23
N LEU A 130 7.88 3.96 -7.15
CA LEU A 130 7.41 2.57 -7.15
C LEU A 130 5.90 2.54 -6.84
N SER A 131 5.15 1.72 -7.59
CA SER A 131 3.73 1.49 -7.31
C SER A 131 3.52 0.73 -6.00
N GLU A 132 2.39 0.97 -5.34
CA GLU A 132 2.03 0.35 -4.04
C GLU A 132 1.61 -1.13 -4.19
N GLU A 133 1.09 -1.51 -5.36
CA GLU A 133 0.65 -2.89 -5.64
C GLU A 133 1.66 -3.68 -6.46
N ASP A 134 2.66 -3.02 -7.06
CA ASP A 134 3.76 -3.69 -7.75
C ASP A 134 4.66 -4.33 -6.72
N SER A 135 4.59 -5.65 -6.58
CA SER A 135 5.63 -6.41 -5.90
C SER A 135 6.99 -6.00 -6.46
N LEU A 136 8.04 -5.96 -5.65
CA LEU A 136 9.37 -5.61 -6.12
C LEU A 136 9.99 -6.81 -6.86
N GLY A 137 9.23 -7.48 -7.74
CA GLY A 137 9.54 -8.75 -8.40
C GLY A 137 10.87 -8.77 -9.15
N LEU A 138 11.51 -7.61 -9.32
CA LEU A 138 12.92 -7.47 -9.61
C LEU A 138 13.72 -7.28 -8.32
N ARG A 139 14.60 -8.24 -7.99
CA ARG A 139 15.49 -8.20 -6.82
C ARG A 139 16.21 -6.86 -6.66
N SER A 140 16.62 -6.23 -7.75
CA SER A 140 17.28 -4.92 -7.73
C SER A 140 16.41 -3.80 -7.15
N LYS A 141 15.10 -3.76 -7.46
CA LYS A 141 14.16 -2.77 -6.89
C LYS A 141 14.02 -2.96 -5.38
N ALA A 142 13.89 -4.21 -4.94
CA ALA A 142 13.77 -4.54 -3.53
C ALA A 142 15.04 -4.24 -2.73
N VAL A 143 16.22 -4.59 -3.27
CA VAL A 143 17.49 -4.20 -2.65
C VAL A 143 17.59 -2.66 -2.56
N GLY A 144 17.17 -1.93 -3.60
CA GLY A 144 17.17 -0.47 -3.59
C GLY A 144 16.27 0.13 -2.51
N LEU A 145 15.03 -0.37 -2.41
CA LEU A 145 14.08 0.06 -1.37
C LEU A 145 14.58 -0.31 0.03
N ALA A 146 15.09 -1.53 0.21
CA ALA A 146 15.62 -1.99 1.50
C ALA A 146 16.81 -1.14 1.96
N ARG A 147 17.74 -0.79 1.05
CA ARG A 147 18.85 0.12 1.36
C ARG A 147 18.37 1.52 1.71
N TYR A 148 17.37 2.04 0.99
CA TYR A 148 16.77 3.34 1.31
C TYR A 148 16.15 3.34 2.73
N LEU A 149 15.58 2.22 3.15
CA LEU A 149 14.97 2.01 4.47
C LEU A 149 15.95 1.51 5.54
N ASN A 150 17.23 1.33 5.21
CA ASN A 150 18.26 0.71 6.06
C ASN A 150 17.86 -0.67 6.61
N ALA A 151 17.09 -1.45 5.84
CA ALA A 151 16.75 -2.82 6.20
C ALA A 151 17.92 -3.77 5.92
N ASP A 152 18.14 -4.72 6.83
CA ASP A 152 19.15 -5.76 6.73
C ASP A 152 18.68 -6.93 5.86
N TYR A 153 17.36 -7.21 5.92
CA TYR A 153 16.73 -8.33 5.23
C TYR A 153 15.54 -7.89 4.39
N VAL A 154 15.24 -8.64 3.33
CA VAL A 154 13.98 -8.56 2.59
C VAL A 154 13.32 -9.92 2.55
N LEU A 155 12.03 -9.98 2.90
CA LEU A 155 11.19 -11.16 2.73
C LEU A 155 10.30 -10.97 1.51
N TYR A 156 10.55 -11.78 0.48
CA TYR A 156 9.71 -11.87 -0.72
C TYR A 156 8.67 -12.95 -0.56
N SER A 157 7.53 -12.74 -1.20
CA SER A 157 6.49 -13.75 -1.32
C SER A 157 5.78 -13.66 -2.67
N ILE A 158 5.49 -14.80 -3.26
CA ILE A 158 4.78 -14.92 -4.53
C ILE A 158 3.75 -16.04 -4.42
N VAL A 159 2.50 -15.72 -4.78
CA VAL A 159 1.42 -16.71 -4.91
C VAL A 159 1.23 -17.03 -6.38
N SER A 160 1.31 -18.29 -6.75
CA SER A 160 1.13 -18.78 -8.13
C SER A 160 0.05 -19.86 -8.19
N GLY A 161 -0.40 -20.19 -9.41
CA GLY A 161 -1.41 -21.23 -9.63
C GLY A 161 -2.74 -20.68 -10.16
N ASN A 162 -3.82 -21.41 -9.93
CA ASN A 162 -5.15 -21.10 -10.46
C ASN A 162 -6.23 -20.99 -9.36
N SER A 163 -7.52 -21.01 -9.70
CA SER A 163 -8.59 -20.93 -8.70
C SER A 163 -8.70 -22.13 -7.77
N ASP A 164 -8.19 -23.29 -8.19
CA ASP A 164 -8.44 -24.59 -7.56
C ASP A 164 -7.22 -25.07 -6.78
N LYS A 165 -6.03 -24.67 -7.22
CA LYS A 165 -4.77 -24.94 -6.52
C LYS A 165 -3.85 -23.73 -6.62
N ARG A 166 -3.44 -23.22 -5.47
CA ARG A 166 -2.53 -22.08 -5.33
C ARG A 166 -1.42 -22.44 -4.36
N ASP A 167 -0.24 -21.97 -4.68
CA ASP A 167 0.96 -22.20 -3.88
C ASP A 167 1.62 -20.85 -3.60
N ILE A 168 2.17 -20.69 -2.40
CA ILE A 168 2.98 -19.55 -1.99
C ILE A 168 4.43 -19.97 -1.84
N VAL A 169 5.34 -19.20 -2.45
CA VAL A 169 6.79 -19.32 -2.24
C VAL A 169 7.26 -18.08 -1.51
N MET A 170 8.06 -18.28 -0.47
CA MET A 170 8.67 -17.21 0.32
C MET A 170 10.19 -17.32 0.28
N GLN A 171 10.88 -16.19 0.22
CA GLN A 171 12.35 -16.13 0.20
C GLN A 171 12.86 -15.00 1.07
N LEU A 172 13.79 -15.31 1.98
CA LEU A 172 14.49 -14.32 2.78
C LEU A 172 15.85 -14.02 2.14
N MET A 173 16.10 -12.75 1.87
CA MET A 173 17.33 -12.27 1.27
C MET A 173 18.09 -11.36 2.21
N LEU A 174 19.41 -11.56 2.33
CA LEU A 174 20.33 -10.62 2.98
C LEU A 174 20.61 -9.44 2.05
N VAL A 175 20.31 -8.21 2.47
CA VAL A 175 20.40 -7.00 1.63
C VAL A 175 21.84 -6.64 1.27
N GLN A 176 22.78 -6.93 2.17
CA GLN A 176 24.19 -6.61 1.99
C GLN A 176 24.78 -7.33 0.77
N THR A 177 24.51 -8.64 0.65
CA THR A 177 25.09 -9.52 -0.38
C THR A 177 24.13 -9.86 -1.51
N GLY A 178 22.82 -9.75 -1.28
CA GLY A 178 21.77 -10.26 -2.18
C GLY A 178 21.58 -11.78 -2.11
N GLU A 179 22.21 -12.46 -1.14
CA GLU A 179 22.10 -13.90 -0.92
C GLU A 179 20.72 -14.28 -0.36
N ILE A 180 20.18 -15.42 -0.81
CA ILE A 180 18.96 -16.00 -0.24
C ILE A 180 19.35 -16.92 0.92
N LEU A 181 19.04 -16.51 2.15
CA LEU A 181 19.35 -17.28 3.36
C LEU A 181 18.33 -18.39 3.63
N TRP A 182 17.10 -18.20 3.14
CA TRP A 182 16.01 -19.15 3.34
C TRP A 182 14.99 -19.08 2.21
N SER A 183 14.40 -20.23 1.88
CA SER A 183 13.27 -20.35 0.96
C SER A 183 12.27 -21.37 1.52
N GLY A 184 10.98 -21.06 1.41
CA GLY A 184 9.88 -21.94 1.82
C GLY A 184 8.76 -21.99 0.78
N HIS A 185 7.98 -23.06 0.84
CA HIS A 185 6.84 -23.31 -0.05
C HIS A 185 5.66 -23.82 0.77
N GLY A 186 4.44 -23.33 0.52
CA GLY A 186 3.22 -23.81 1.15
C GLY A 186 2.00 -23.70 0.23
N ASP A 187 0.99 -24.53 0.49
CA ASP A 187 -0.29 -24.44 -0.23
C ASP A 187 -1.12 -23.27 0.34
N VAL A 188 -1.78 -22.51 -0.53
CA VAL A 188 -2.71 -21.44 -0.13
C VAL A 188 -4.13 -22.02 -0.01
N LYS A 189 -4.74 -21.84 1.16
CA LYS A 189 -6.05 -22.43 1.51
C LYS A 189 -7.22 -21.46 1.36
#